data_AF-A0A093ESN9-F1
#
_entry.id   AF-A0A093ESN9-F1
#
_cell.length_a   1.000
_cell.length_b   1.000
_cell.length_c   1.000
_cell.angle_alpha   90.00
_cell.angle_beta   90.00
_cell.angle_gamma   90.00
#
_symmetry.space_group_name_H-M   'P 1'
#
loop_
_entity.id
_entity.type
_entity.pdbx_description
1 polymer ?
#
loop_
_entity_poly.entity_id
_entity_poly.type
_entity_poly.pdbx_seq_one_letter_code
_entity_poly.pdbx_strand_id
1 'polypeptide(L)'
;SVNIVAFGNERDGFSEDNQQACLIWSYLGRSALISHINSSLSVSHIGNPIFTKYQACVFGNVRLVVHDFPLWDIFDSDWYTSRSLIGGADIVVIKYSVNDKTSFQELKDTYAPMIKKTLNHSSVPVIISAVGARKNGVPCTCPLCTLDRRSCVTTSEGVQLAKDLRATYLELHTLNDFYIQKYFGGVLEYFMIQRLNQKSSEKMKKRRKTQKCHRVQPPQLEQPEKMPILKGEASHYDTDLHNLLCCCQCADVAFYAEDLSTVVEAHKVILCAVSHLFMLLFKVKSPADIRDASILCTAQSLFTVEMEDAVLPLPHGIPRCVPPVRVLVKDSVFCSCLLDILHFIYSG
;
A
#
# COMPACT_ATOMS: atom_id res chain seq x y z
N SER A 1 -19.60 12.99 -6.05
CA SER A 1 -18.20 13.45 -6.01
C SER A 1 -17.75 13.49 -4.57
N VAL A 2 -16.45 13.35 -4.39
CA VAL A 2 -15.74 13.52 -3.12
C VAL A 2 -14.77 14.68 -3.29
N ASN A 3 -14.82 15.64 -2.37
CA ASN A 3 -13.93 16.80 -2.33
C ASN A 3 -12.95 16.62 -1.17
N ILE A 4 -11.65 16.67 -1.45
CA ILE A 4 -10.61 16.53 -0.43
C ILE A 4 -9.79 17.81 -0.41
N VAL A 5 -9.46 18.26 0.79
CA VAL A 5 -8.53 19.38 0.97
C VAL A 5 -7.33 18.85 1.74
N ALA A 6 -6.14 18.98 1.15
CA ALA A 6 -4.88 18.60 1.76
C ALA A 6 -4.08 19.86 2.12
N PHE A 7 -3.49 19.89 3.32
CA PHE A 7 -2.71 21.01 3.83
C PHE A 7 -1.35 20.56 4.37
N GLY A 8 -0.35 21.43 4.21
CA GLY A 8 0.98 21.26 4.78
C GLY A 8 1.96 20.62 3.81
N ASN A 9 3.22 20.50 4.23
CA ASN A 9 4.32 20.08 3.38
C ASN A 9 4.95 18.78 3.89
N GLU A 10 5.03 17.79 3.02
CA GLU A 10 5.66 16.48 3.26
C GLU A 10 7.15 16.42 2.88
N ARG A 11 7.71 17.48 2.28
CA ARG A 11 9.10 17.52 1.83
C ARG A 11 10.05 17.98 2.93
N ASP A 12 11.23 17.37 2.98
CA ASP A 12 12.34 17.89 3.77
C ASP A 12 12.87 19.16 3.07
N GLY A 13 12.98 20.28 3.79
CA GLY A 13 13.46 21.57 3.25
C GLY A 13 14.89 21.57 2.65
N PHE A 14 15.55 20.42 2.59
CA PHE A 14 16.91 20.21 2.08
C PHE A 14 16.98 19.48 0.72
N SER A 15 15.84 19.16 0.09
CA SER A 15 15.84 18.51 -1.23
C SER A 15 15.38 19.48 -2.33
N GLU A 16 16.34 19.99 -3.10
CA GLU A 16 16.10 20.72 -4.36
C GLU A 16 15.71 19.78 -5.52
N ASP A 17 15.56 18.49 -5.26
CA ASP A 17 15.24 17.52 -6.30
C ASP A 17 13.74 17.57 -6.62
N ASN A 18 13.41 18.36 -7.64
CA ASN A 18 12.05 18.70 -8.04
C ASN A 18 11.22 17.49 -8.52
N GLN A 19 11.80 16.28 -8.52
CA GLN A 19 11.20 15.03 -8.97
C GLN A 19 10.57 14.18 -7.86
N GLN A 20 10.64 14.57 -6.59
CA GLN A 20 10.08 13.76 -5.51
C GLN A 20 8.54 13.79 -5.51
N ALA A 21 7.93 12.62 -5.69
CA ALA A 21 6.47 12.44 -5.73
C ALA A 21 5.84 12.94 -4.43
N CYS A 22 4.77 13.75 -4.52
CA CYS A 22 4.01 14.21 -3.35
C CYS A 22 2.97 13.16 -2.93
N LEU A 23 2.51 13.19 -1.69
CA LEU A 23 1.64 12.15 -1.10
C LEU A 23 0.37 11.92 -1.95
N ILE A 24 -0.28 13.00 -2.39
CA ILE A 24 -1.49 12.95 -3.20
C ILE A 24 -1.18 12.44 -4.61
N TRP A 25 -0.05 12.85 -5.20
CA TRP A 25 0.38 12.38 -6.51
C TRP A 25 0.68 10.88 -6.51
N SER A 26 1.41 10.38 -5.51
CA SER A 26 1.69 8.95 -5.37
C SER A 26 0.43 8.11 -5.14
N TYR A 27 -0.60 8.65 -4.48
CA TYR A 27 -1.88 7.96 -4.35
C TYR A 27 -2.66 7.90 -5.67
N LEU A 28 -2.78 9.02 -6.38
CA LEU A 28 -3.58 9.11 -7.60
C LEU A 28 -2.88 8.53 -8.84
N GLY A 29 -1.55 8.47 -8.80
CA GLY A 29 -0.71 8.02 -9.90
C GLY A 29 -1.02 8.75 -11.21
N ARG A 30 -0.89 8.03 -12.33
CA ARG A 30 -1.15 8.56 -13.69
C ARG A 30 -2.65 8.76 -14.00
N SER A 31 -3.54 8.39 -13.09
CA SER A 31 -5.00 8.43 -13.30
C SER A 31 -5.61 9.81 -13.02
N ALA A 32 -4.83 10.76 -12.50
CA ALA A 32 -5.29 12.12 -12.21
C ALA A 32 -4.98 13.11 -13.35
N LEU A 33 -5.97 13.91 -13.71
CA LEU A 33 -5.80 15.16 -14.45
C LEU A 33 -5.34 16.25 -13.46
N ILE A 34 -4.18 16.83 -13.72
CA ILE A 34 -3.58 17.89 -12.90
C ILE A 34 -3.91 19.25 -13.54
N SER A 35 -4.43 20.18 -12.74
CA SER A 35 -4.48 21.60 -13.10
C SER A 35 -3.76 22.42 -12.05
N HIS A 36 -2.70 23.13 -12.45
CA HIS A 36 -2.02 24.10 -11.60
C HIS A 36 -2.73 25.46 -11.68
N ILE A 37 -3.07 26.05 -10.54
CA ILE A 37 -3.72 27.35 -10.48
C ILE A 37 -2.72 28.33 -9.86
N ASN A 38 -2.14 29.19 -10.69
CA ASN A 38 -1.37 30.35 -10.24
C ASN A 38 -2.37 31.49 -10.02
N SER A 39 -2.67 31.86 -8.78
CA SER A 39 -3.41 33.09 -8.53
C SER A 39 -2.46 34.27 -8.76
N SER A 40 -2.87 35.24 -9.57
CA SER A 40 -2.15 36.48 -9.88
C SER A 40 -2.13 37.48 -8.72
N LEU A 41 -2.07 37.00 -7.47
CA LEU A 41 -2.18 37.78 -6.25
C LEU A 41 -1.03 37.48 -5.29
N SER A 42 0.21 37.66 -5.74
CA SER A 42 1.30 38.24 -4.93
C SER A 42 2.61 38.28 -5.74
N VAL A 43 3.28 39.41 -5.61
CA VAL A 43 4.62 39.68 -6.17
C VAL A 43 5.64 38.87 -5.35
N SER A 44 6.67 38.35 -6.03
CA SER A 44 7.97 37.86 -5.50
C SER A 44 8.14 36.45 -4.88
N HIS A 45 7.45 35.42 -5.36
CA HIS A 45 7.97 34.04 -5.21
C HIS A 45 8.03 33.32 -6.56
N ILE A 46 9.26 33.17 -7.07
CA ILE A 46 9.57 32.42 -8.29
C ILE A 46 9.29 30.94 -8.00
N GLY A 47 8.23 30.39 -8.59
CA GLY A 47 8.21 28.97 -8.98
C GLY A 47 7.22 28.00 -8.31
N ASN A 48 6.47 28.36 -7.26
CA ASN A 48 5.53 27.42 -6.62
C ASN A 48 4.05 27.83 -6.77
N PRO A 49 3.16 26.94 -7.27
CA PRO A 49 1.73 27.21 -7.32
C PRO A 49 1.15 27.27 -5.89
N ILE A 50 0.28 28.25 -5.62
CA ILE A 50 -0.37 28.46 -4.32
C ILE A 50 -1.11 27.20 -3.85
N PHE A 51 -1.66 26.43 -4.80
CA PHE A 51 -2.16 25.08 -4.57
C PHE A 51 -2.22 24.29 -5.88
N THR A 52 -2.25 22.96 -5.76
CA THR A 52 -2.45 22.05 -6.89
C THR A 52 -3.83 21.41 -6.82
N LYS A 53 -4.56 21.40 -7.94
CA LYS A 53 -5.85 20.73 -8.03
C LYS A 53 -5.72 19.45 -8.82
N TYR A 54 -6.00 18.32 -8.17
CA TYR A 54 -6.06 17.00 -8.79
C TYR A 54 -7.51 16.60 -9.04
N GLN A 55 -7.78 16.03 -10.21
CA GLN A 55 -9.08 15.47 -10.55
C GLN A 55 -8.92 14.04 -11.06
N ALA A 56 -9.64 13.10 -10.47
CA ALA A 56 -9.58 11.70 -10.86
C ALA A 56 -10.97 11.04 -10.74
N CYS A 57 -11.11 9.87 -11.35
CA CYS A 57 -12.23 8.97 -11.09
C CYS A 57 -11.75 7.82 -10.20
N VAL A 58 -12.40 7.64 -9.05
CA VAL A 58 -12.16 6.53 -8.13
C VAL A 58 -13.42 5.66 -8.03
N PHE A 59 -13.27 4.40 -7.63
CA PHE A 59 -14.39 3.44 -7.51
C PHE A 59 -15.26 3.39 -8.78
N GLY A 60 -14.62 3.30 -9.95
CA GLY A 60 -15.28 3.35 -11.25
C GLY A 60 -15.60 4.78 -11.68
N ASN A 61 -16.70 5.37 -11.19
CA ASN A 61 -17.26 6.62 -11.71
C ASN A 61 -17.39 7.75 -10.67
N VAL A 62 -16.78 7.60 -9.49
CA VAL A 62 -16.84 8.65 -8.47
C VAL A 62 -15.80 9.72 -8.79
N ARG A 63 -16.26 10.92 -9.17
CA ARG A 63 -15.39 12.09 -9.33
C ARG A 63 -14.75 12.48 -7.99
N LEU A 64 -13.44 12.43 -7.93
CA LEU A 64 -12.60 12.90 -6.83
C LEU A 64 -11.94 14.22 -7.24
N VAL A 65 -12.03 15.21 -6.36
CA VAL A 65 -11.34 16.50 -6.52
C VAL A 65 -10.50 16.71 -5.27
N VAL A 66 -9.18 16.88 -5.44
CA VAL A 66 -8.26 17.18 -4.34
C VAL A 66 -7.68 18.58 -4.54
N HIS A 67 -7.80 19.42 -3.52
CA HIS A 67 -7.12 20.71 -3.45
C HIS A 67 -5.95 20.57 -2.48
N ASP A 68 -4.73 20.62 -2.99
CA ASP A 68 -3.50 20.39 -2.23
C ASP A 68 -2.74 21.70 -2.02
N PHE A 69 -2.66 22.14 -0.75
CA PHE A 69 -2.05 23.37 -0.30
C PHE A 69 -0.74 23.05 0.45
N PRO A 70 0.43 23.15 -0.20
CA PRO A 70 1.71 22.85 0.44
C PRO A 70 2.10 23.89 1.49
N LEU A 71 1.59 25.12 1.35
CA LEU A 71 1.83 26.25 2.24
C LEU A 71 0.57 26.59 3.05
N TRP A 72 0.77 27.24 4.19
CA TRP A 72 -0.30 27.59 5.12
C TRP A 72 -0.88 28.99 4.89
N ASP A 73 -0.37 29.74 3.91
CA ASP A 73 -0.74 31.14 3.58
C ASP A 73 -2.24 31.39 3.45
N ILE A 74 -3.02 30.35 3.13
CA ILE A 74 -4.48 30.43 3.03
C ILE A 74 -5.17 30.71 4.37
N PHE A 75 -4.55 30.30 5.48
CA PHE A 75 -5.02 30.61 6.82
C PHE A 75 -4.60 32.01 7.25
N ASP A 76 -3.48 32.51 6.73
CA ASP A 76 -2.94 33.83 7.05
C ASP A 76 -3.65 34.95 6.28
N SER A 77 -4.16 34.63 5.09
CA SER A 77 -4.82 35.60 4.20
C SER A 77 -6.26 35.91 4.61
N ASP A 78 -7.13 34.91 4.72
CA ASP A 78 -8.55 35.08 5.03
C ASP A 78 -9.17 33.86 5.74
N TRP A 79 -9.60 34.08 6.99
CA TRP A 79 -10.34 33.11 7.81
C TRP A 79 -11.63 32.61 7.13
N TYR A 80 -12.36 33.47 6.39
CA TYR A 80 -13.61 33.08 5.76
C TYR A 80 -13.37 32.11 4.60
N THR A 81 -12.33 32.36 3.80
CA THR A 81 -11.91 31.47 2.72
C THR A 81 -11.47 30.10 3.25
N SER A 82 -10.59 30.07 4.26
CA SER A 82 -10.16 28.81 4.88
C SER A 82 -11.31 28.04 5.53
N ARG A 83 -12.24 28.74 6.19
CA ARG A 83 -13.47 28.15 6.75
C ARG A 83 -14.37 27.57 5.68
N SER A 84 -14.57 28.28 4.57
CA SER A 84 -15.39 27.84 3.44
C SER A 84 -14.81 26.58 2.79
N LEU A 85 -13.49 26.52 2.63
CA LEU A 85 -12.78 25.36 2.07
C LEU A 85 -12.95 24.11 2.94
N ILE A 86 -12.68 24.23 4.24
CA ILE A 86 -12.85 23.10 5.18
C ILE A 86 -14.32 22.71 5.29
N GLY A 87 -15.25 23.67 5.27
CA GLY A 87 -16.68 23.42 5.31
C GLY A 87 -17.23 22.73 4.05
N GLY A 88 -16.61 22.96 2.89
CA GLY A 88 -16.96 22.34 1.61
C GLY A 88 -16.24 21.01 1.34
N ALA A 89 -15.28 20.64 2.19
CA ALA A 89 -14.54 19.39 2.08
C ALA A 89 -15.37 18.20 2.59
N ASP A 90 -15.16 17.04 1.98
CA ASP A 90 -15.66 15.76 2.50
C ASP A 90 -14.65 15.09 3.45
N ILE A 91 -13.36 15.35 3.21
CA ILE A 91 -12.22 14.83 3.96
C ILE A 91 -11.13 15.93 4.00
N VAL A 92 -10.51 16.12 5.14
CA VAL A 92 -9.32 16.96 5.28
C VAL A 92 -8.10 16.09 5.54
N VAL A 93 -7.01 16.35 4.82
CA VAL A 93 -5.71 15.71 5.02
C VAL A 93 -4.72 16.77 5.49
N ILE A 94 -4.01 16.51 6.58
CA ILE A 94 -2.91 17.36 7.07
C ILE A 94 -1.65 16.52 6.95
N LYS A 95 -0.65 17.04 6.23
CA LYS A 95 0.61 16.34 5.97
C LYS A 95 1.79 17.18 6.47
N TYR A 96 2.77 16.51 7.05
CA TYR A 96 4.01 17.13 7.51
C TYR A 96 5.19 16.17 7.37
N SER A 97 6.40 16.71 7.14
CA SER A 97 7.62 15.91 7.22
C SER A 97 8.00 15.61 8.68
N VAL A 98 8.34 14.35 8.98
CA VAL A 98 8.87 13.97 10.31
C VAL A 98 10.24 14.59 10.59
N ASN A 99 10.96 15.06 9.57
CA ASN A 99 12.29 15.67 9.72
C ASN A 99 12.23 17.21 9.74
N ASP A 100 11.05 17.81 9.56
CA ASP A 100 10.86 19.26 9.65
C ASP A 100 10.16 19.63 10.96
N LYS A 101 10.95 19.66 12.03
CA LYS A 101 10.47 19.97 13.37
C LYS A 101 9.90 21.38 13.51
N THR A 102 10.49 22.35 12.80
CA THR A 102 10.09 23.76 12.86
C THR A 102 8.70 23.95 12.26
N SER A 103 8.48 23.46 11.04
CA SER A 103 7.16 23.53 10.39
C SER A 103 6.10 22.74 11.17
N PHE A 104 6.48 21.64 11.82
CA PHE A 104 5.56 20.92 12.70
C PHE A 104 5.16 21.74 13.94
N GLN A 105 6.07 22.49 14.55
CA GLN A 105 5.71 23.32 15.70
C GLN A 105 4.79 24.46 15.28
N GLU A 106 5.03 25.08 14.13
CA GLU A 106 4.13 26.10 13.57
C GLU A 106 2.73 25.53 13.28
N LEU A 107 2.64 24.34 12.68
CA LEU A 107 1.39 23.60 12.53
C LEU A 107 0.70 23.39 13.88
N LYS A 108 1.43 22.92 14.89
CA LYS A 108 0.88 22.55 16.20
C LYS A 108 0.40 23.79 16.98
N ASP A 109 1.18 24.86 16.99
CA ASP A 109 0.97 26.04 17.83
C ASP A 109 0.07 27.09 17.16
N THR A 110 0.16 27.26 15.84
CA THR A 110 -0.58 28.30 15.08
C THR A 110 -1.80 27.72 14.36
N TYR A 111 -1.59 26.75 13.46
CA TYR A 111 -2.63 26.35 12.50
C TYR A 111 -3.62 25.32 13.07
N ALA A 112 -3.18 24.40 13.93
CA ALA A 112 -4.04 23.39 14.52
C ALA A 112 -5.20 23.99 15.34
N PRO A 113 -5.00 25.03 16.19
CA PRO A 113 -6.10 25.74 16.83
C PRO A 113 -7.12 26.34 15.84
N MET A 114 -6.66 26.91 14.73
CA MET A 114 -7.53 27.51 13.70
C MET A 114 -8.36 26.45 12.97
N ILE A 115 -7.72 25.35 12.60
CA ILE A 115 -8.36 24.18 11.98
C ILE A 115 -9.39 23.58 12.94
N LYS A 116 -9.02 23.37 14.20
CA LYS A 116 -9.91 22.86 15.26
C LYS A 116 -11.16 23.73 15.42
N LYS A 117 -11.00 25.05 15.46
CA LYS A 117 -12.12 25.99 15.55
C LYS A 117 -13.08 25.83 14.38
N THR A 118 -12.56 25.59 13.18
CA THR A 118 -13.36 25.37 11.97
C THR A 118 -14.08 24.02 12.01
N LEU A 119 -13.38 22.97 12.43
CA LEU A 119 -13.91 21.60 12.52
C LEU A 119 -14.95 21.44 13.63
N ASN A 120 -14.95 22.25 14.68
CA ASN A 120 -15.97 22.16 15.74
C ASN A 120 -17.41 22.32 15.21
N HIS A 121 -17.59 22.97 14.06
CA HIS A 121 -18.88 23.17 13.43
C HIS A 121 -19.14 22.23 12.24
N SER A 122 -18.23 21.28 12.00
CA SER A 122 -18.23 20.40 10.84
C SER A 122 -17.98 18.95 11.26
N SER A 123 -18.63 17.98 10.61
CA SER A 123 -18.36 16.56 10.89
C SER A 123 -17.17 16.01 10.09
N VAL A 124 -16.44 16.86 9.36
CA VAL A 124 -15.44 16.47 8.36
C VAL A 124 -14.32 15.63 9.00
N PRO A 125 -14.12 14.38 8.55
CA PRO A 125 -13.02 13.55 9.03
C PRO A 125 -11.68 14.18 8.64
N VAL A 126 -10.72 14.06 9.55
CA VAL A 126 -9.36 14.55 9.38
C VAL A 126 -8.40 13.38 9.41
N ILE A 127 -7.45 13.37 8.49
CA ILE A 127 -6.33 12.44 8.45
C ILE A 127 -5.04 13.25 8.65
N ILE A 128 -4.22 12.88 9.62
CA ILE A 128 -2.88 13.43 9.80
C ILE A 128 -1.87 12.42 9.29
N SER A 129 -1.07 12.81 8.31
CA SER A 129 -0.04 11.99 7.67
C SER A 129 1.35 12.54 7.96
N ALA A 130 2.07 11.84 8.83
CA ALA A 130 3.48 12.11 9.11
C ALA A 130 4.34 11.38 8.08
N VAL A 131 5.13 12.10 7.29
CA VAL A 131 5.86 11.54 6.14
C VAL A 131 7.37 11.61 6.37
N GLY A 132 8.07 10.51 6.08
CA GLY A 132 9.52 10.42 6.08
C GLY A 132 10.10 9.46 7.13
N ALA A 133 11.37 9.14 6.97
CA ALA A 133 12.14 8.37 7.92
C ALA A 133 12.93 9.34 8.81
N ARG A 134 12.78 9.18 10.13
CA ARG A 134 13.44 10.04 11.13
C ARG A 134 14.95 9.93 10.99
N LYS A 135 15.60 11.03 10.61
CA LYS A 135 17.05 11.15 10.54
C LYS A 135 17.59 11.34 11.96
N ASN A 136 17.61 10.27 12.75
CA ASN A 136 18.28 10.28 14.04
C ASN A 136 19.79 10.40 13.79
N GLY A 137 20.33 11.62 13.91
CA GLY A 137 21.78 11.83 13.99
C GLY A 137 22.36 11.08 15.19
N VAL A 138 23.65 10.72 15.12
CA VAL A 138 24.39 10.16 16.26
C VAL A 138 24.23 11.11 17.45
N PRO A 139 23.72 10.65 18.60
CA PRO A 139 23.53 11.54 19.75
C PRO A 139 24.88 12.08 20.19
N CYS A 140 25.00 13.40 20.27
CA CYS A 140 26.19 14.02 20.82
C CYS A 140 26.35 13.59 22.30
N THR A 141 27.57 13.19 22.68
CA THR A 141 27.91 12.74 24.03
C THR A 141 28.23 13.90 24.98
N CYS A 142 28.14 15.14 24.51
CA CYS A 142 28.52 16.32 25.25
C CYS A 142 27.44 16.70 26.28
N PRO A 143 27.77 16.86 27.58
CA PRO A 143 26.80 17.19 28.63
C PRO A 143 26.24 18.63 28.56
N LEU A 144 26.80 19.49 27.69
CA LEU A 144 26.40 20.91 27.51
C LEU A 144 25.91 21.23 26.10
N CYS A 145 25.82 20.25 25.20
CA CYS A 145 25.38 20.48 23.83
C CYS A 145 23.85 20.53 23.78
N THR A 146 23.31 21.74 23.67
CA THR A 146 21.89 22.00 23.35
C THR A 146 21.60 21.93 21.85
N LEU A 147 22.63 21.72 21.01
CA LEU A 147 22.50 21.45 19.59
C LEU A 147 21.92 20.04 19.38
N ASP A 148 20.60 20.05 19.40
CA ASP A 148 19.61 19.17 18.80
C ASP A 148 19.53 17.70 19.26
N ARG A 149 18.88 17.49 20.40
CA ARG A 149 18.40 16.17 20.81
C ARG A 149 17.11 15.71 20.12
N ARG A 150 16.44 16.48 19.24
CA ARG A 150 15.18 16.08 18.57
C ARG A 150 14.90 16.86 17.27
N SER A 151 15.78 16.75 16.28
CA SER A 151 15.59 17.35 14.94
C SER A 151 14.34 16.83 14.24
N CYS A 152 13.83 15.67 14.67
CA CYS A 152 12.67 15.00 14.11
C CYS A 152 11.45 15.08 15.04
N VAL A 153 10.26 15.14 14.44
CA VAL A 153 8.97 15.00 15.12
C VAL A 153 8.82 13.57 15.63
N THR A 154 8.61 13.43 16.94
CA THR A 154 8.38 12.12 17.55
C THR A 154 6.96 11.61 17.29
N THR A 155 6.77 10.29 17.32
CA THR A 155 5.44 9.68 17.15
C THR A 155 4.43 10.18 18.19
N SER A 156 4.87 10.37 19.44
CA SER A 156 4.00 10.87 20.50
C SER A 156 3.49 12.28 20.22
N GLU A 157 4.31 13.15 19.64
CA GLU A 157 3.91 14.52 19.27
C GLU A 157 2.89 14.52 18.12
N GLY A 158 3.11 13.70 17.10
CA GLY A 158 2.14 13.53 16.00
C GLY A 158 0.81 12.96 16.47
N VAL A 159 0.85 11.95 17.34
CA VAL A 159 -0.35 11.36 17.97
C VAL A 159 -1.07 12.38 18.85
N GLN A 160 -0.35 13.25 19.57
CA GLN A 160 -0.97 14.29 20.37
C GLN A 160 -1.70 15.30 19.50
N LEU A 161 -1.08 15.76 18.41
CA LEU A 161 -1.73 16.63 17.42
C LEU A 161 -3.01 15.98 16.86
N ALA A 162 -2.97 14.69 16.54
CA ALA A 162 -4.13 13.95 16.06
C ALA A 162 -5.25 13.89 17.08
N LYS A 163 -4.94 13.65 18.36
CA LYS A 163 -5.93 13.71 19.44
C LYS A 163 -6.55 15.10 19.55
N ASP A 164 -5.76 16.15 19.45
CA ASP A 164 -6.23 17.54 19.58
C ASP A 164 -7.20 17.93 18.47
N LEU A 165 -6.99 17.39 17.26
CA LEU A 165 -7.85 17.58 16.08
C LEU A 165 -8.93 16.50 15.91
N ARG A 166 -8.99 15.50 16.80
CA ARG A 166 -9.86 14.30 16.66
C ARG A 166 -9.68 13.60 15.30
N ALA A 167 -8.44 13.52 14.86
CA ALA A 167 -8.05 13.02 13.56
C ALA A 167 -7.53 11.57 13.61
N THR A 168 -7.53 10.91 12.46
CA THR A 168 -6.84 9.62 12.27
C THR A 168 -5.37 9.89 11.99
N TYR A 169 -4.47 9.29 12.76
CA TYR A 169 -3.02 9.46 12.61
C TYR A 169 -2.41 8.33 11.76
N LEU A 170 -1.53 8.68 10.83
CA LEU A 170 -0.80 7.76 9.97
C LEU A 170 0.67 8.19 9.86
N GLU A 171 1.60 7.26 10.07
CA GLU A 171 3.02 7.46 9.75
C GLU A 171 3.38 6.72 8.47
N LEU A 172 4.10 7.40 7.58
CA LEU A 172 4.58 6.88 6.30
C LEU A 172 6.09 7.07 6.25
N HIS A 173 6.86 5.99 6.37
CA HIS A 173 8.32 6.05 6.43
C HIS A 173 8.96 6.60 5.14
N THR A 174 8.35 6.36 3.98
CA THR A 174 8.83 6.85 2.69
C THR A 174 7.65 7.17 1.79
N LEU A 175 7.84 8.11 0.86
CA LEU A 175 6.91 8.35 -0.23
C LEU A 175 7.10 7.28 -1.32
N ASN A 176 6.80 6.04 -0.98
CA ASN A 176 6.86 4.90 -1.89
C ASN A 176 5.44 4.52 -2.30
N ASP A 177 5.21 4.43 -3.61
CA ASP A 177 3.92 4.13 -4.21
C ASP A 177 3.25 2.89 -3.59
N PHE A 178 4.02 1.84 -3.26
CA PHE A 178 3.46 0.65 -2.63
C PHE A 178 2.82 0.94 -1.26
N TYR A 179 3.53 1.65 -0.39
CA TYR A 179 3.06 1.96 0.96
C TYR A 179 1.96 3.02 0.94
N ILE A 180 2.08 4.01 0.06
CA ILE A 180 1.06 5.05 -0.10
C ILE A 180 -0.24 4.43 -0.61
N GLN A 181 -0.18 3.60 -1.65
CA GLN A 181 -1.37 2.99 -2.22
C GLN A 181 -2.07 2.06 -1.23
N LYS A 182 -1.32 1.28 -0.44
CA LYS A 182 -1.89 0.31 0.50
C LYS A 182 -2.38 0.95 1.81
N TYR A 183 -1.56 1.78 2.46
CA TYR A 183 -1.85 2.30 3.79
C TYR A 183 -2.60 3.62 3.74
N PHE A 184 -2.02 4.64 3.10
CA PHE A 184 -2.70 5.93 2.97
C PHE A 184 -3.95 5.82 2.10
N GLY A 185 -3.84 5.12 0.96
CA GLY A 185 -4.96 4.85 0.06
C GLY A 185 -6.08 4.11 0.76
N GLY A 186 -5.79 3.02 1.47
CA GLY A 186 -6.80 2.26 2.22
C GLY A 186 -7.56 3.11 3.26
N VAL A 187 -6.84 3.93 4.05
CA VAL A 187 -7.47 4.83 5.03
C VAL A 187 -8.30 5.91 4.32
N LEU A 188 -7.77 6.52 3.27
CA LEU A 188 -8.46 7.57 2.51
C LEU A 188 -9.75 7.02 1.88
N GLU A 189 -9.66 5.88 1.21
CA GLU A 189 -10.77 5.19 0.55
C GLU A 189 -11.86 4.78 1.52
N TYR A 190 -11.50 4.31 2.72
CA TYR A 190 -12.45 4.07 3.80
C TYR A 190 -13.28 5.32 4.09
N PHE A 191 -12.64 6.49 4.29
CA PHE A 191 -13.36 7.73 4.54
C PHE A 191 -14.18 8.19 3.32
N MET A 192 -13.70 7.97 2.09
CA MET A 192 -14.46 8.26 0.88
C MET A 192 -15.76 7.44 0.83
N ILE A 193 -15.68 6.14 1.08
CA ILE A 193 -16.84 5.22 1.08
C ILE A 193 -17.82 5.63 2.18
N GLN A 194 -17.33 5.91 3.39
CA GLN A 194 -18.18 6.37 4.50
C GLN A 194 -18.92 7.67 4.14
N ARG A 195 -18.23 8.62 3.51
CA ARG A 195 -18.85 9.87 3.07
C ARG A 195 -19.87 9.68 1.95
N LEU A 196 -19.60 8.82 0.99
CA LEU A 196 -20.56 8.49 -0.07
C LEU A 196 -21.83 7.86 0.49
N ASN A 197 -21.70 6.94 1.46
CA ASN A 197 -22.82 6.29 2.13
C ASN A 197 -23.65 7.27 2.98
N GLN A 198 -23.01 8.24 3.64
CA GLN A 198 -23.73 9.29 4.36
C GLN A 198 -24.51 10.19 3.41
N LYS A 199 -23.89 10.65 2.31
CA LYS A 199 -24.56 11.47 1.29
C LYS A 199 -25.74 10.75 0.65
N SER A 200 -25.64 9.43 0.40
CA SER A 200 -26.75 8.66 -0.16
C SER A 200 -27.91 8.52 0.84
N SER A 201 -27.61 8.25 2.12
CA SER A 201 -28.60 8.17 3.20
C SER A 201 -29.32 9.50 3.43
N GLU A 202 -28.60 10.63 3.43
CA GLU A 202 -29.21 11.96 3.56
C GLU A 202 -30.14 12.30 2.39
N LYS A 203 -29.75 11.94 1.16
CA LYS A 203 -30.60 12.09 -0.02
C LYS A 203 -31.89 11.26 0.11
N MET A 204 -31.80 10.03 0.61
CA MET A 204 -32.98 9.20 0.88
C MET A 204 -33.86 9.79 1.98
N LYS A 205 -33.27 10.31 3.07
CA LYS A 205 -34.00 10.97 4.16
C LYS A 205 -34.70 12.25 3.69
N LYS A 206 -34.05 13.07 2.85
CA LYS A 206 -34.66 14.26 2.24
C LYS A 206 -35.81 13.87 1.29
N ARG A 207 -35.62 12.88 0.41
CA ARG A 207 -36.68 12.36 -0.47
C ARG A 207 -37.90 11.85 0.31
N ARG A 208 -37.69 11.17 1.44
CA ARG A 208 -38.76 10.72 2.34
C ARG A 208 -39.49 11.86 3.04
N LYS A 209 -38.82 12.97 3.36
CA LYS A 209 -39.45 14.16 3.95
C LYS A 209 -40.28 14.97 2.93
N THR A 210 -39.90 14.97 1.65
CA THR A 210 -40.61 15.69 0.60
C THR A 210 -41.79 14.89 0.01
N GLN A 211 -41.79 13.56 0.10
CA GLN A 211 -42.93 12.72 -0.27
C GLN A 211 -43.94 12.57 0.89
N LYS A 212 -44.67 13.65 1.19
CA LYS A 212 -46.02 13.60 1.77
C LYS A 212 -47.04 13.69 0.62
N CYS A 213 -47.05 12.69 -0.27
CA CYS A 213 -48.13 12.55 -1.25
C CYS A 213 -48.32 11.06 -1.54
N HIS A 214 -49.55 10.59 -1.30
CA HIS A 214 -50.09 9.23 -1.44
C HIS A 214 -49.09 8.08 -1.23
N ARG A 215 -49.02 7.66 0.03
CA ARG A 215 -48.38 6.40 0.43
C ARG A 215 -49.17 5.25 -0.17
N VAL A 216 -48.75 4.72 -1.31
CA VAL A 216 -49.04 3.32 -1.63
C VAL A 216 -48.35 2.51 -0.54
N GLN A 217 -49.15 1.83 0.26
CA GLN A 217 -48.63 0.96 1.30
C GLN A 217 -47.80 -0.12 0.58
N PRO A 218 -46.49 -0.23 0.84
CA PRO A 218 -45.73 -1.34 0.30
C PRO A 218 -46.44 -2.63 0.71
N PRO A 219 -46.56 -3.62 -0.18
CA PRO A 219 -47.08 -4.92 0.24
C PRO A 219 -46.27 -5.36 1.47
N GLN A 220 -46.97 -5.86 2.48
CA GLN A 220 -46.30 -6.45 3.64
C GLN A 220 -45.64 -7.73 3.16
N LEU A 221 -44.40 -7.59 2.68
CA LEU A 221 -43.51 -8.71 2.52
C LEU A 221 -43.24 -9.23 3.94
N GLU A 222 -43.51 -10.51 4.15
CA GLU A 222 -43.03 -11.20 5.34
C GLU A 222 -41.54 -10.89 5.52
N GLN A 223 -41.11 -10.70 6.77
CA GLN A 223 -39.74 -10.29 7.04
C GLN A 223 -38.78 -11.23 6.28
N PRO A 224 -37.79 -10.68 5.56
CA PRO A 224 -36.84 -11.52 4.85
C PRO A 224 -36.23 -12.48 5.85
N GLU A 225 -36.39 -13.77 5.57
CA GLU A 225 -35.86 -14.84 6.39
C GLU A 225 -34.39 -14.52 6.67
N LYS A 226 -34.02 -14.57 7.95
CA LYS A 226 -32.73 -14.09 8.44
C LYS A 226 -31.64 -14.75 7.60
N MET A 227 -30.90 -13.95 6.82
CA MET A 227 -29.86 -14.48 5.94
C MET A 227 -28.96 -15.42 6.74
N PRO A 228 -28.65 -16.62 6.22
CA PRO A 228 -27.79 -17.56 6.92
C PRO A 228 -26.45 -16.87 7.17
N ILE A 229 -25.98 -16.95 8.42
CA ILE A 229 -24.68 -16.44 8.79
C ILE A 229 -23.67 -17.30 8.03
N LEU A 230 -23.09 -16.75 6.97
CA LEU A 230 -21.96 -17.36 6.28
C LEU A 230 -20.78 -17.34 7.27
N LYS A 231 -20.56 -18.46 7.94
CA LYS A 231 -19.33 -18.69 8.68
C LYS A 231 -18.25 -18.91 7.62
N GLY A 232 -17.32 -17.98 7.50
CA GLY A 232 -16.13 -18.21 6.69
C GLY A 232 -15.42 -19.44 7.23
N GLU A 233 -15.18 -20.43 6.38
CA GLU A 233 -14.30 -21.54 6.74
C GLU A 233 -12.91 -21.01 7.05
N ALA A 234 -12.27 -21.60 8.05
CA ALA A 234 -10.89 -21.28 8.35
C ALA A 234 -10.03 -21.66 7.15
N SER A 235 -9.00 -20.85 6.86
CA SER A 235 -8.08 -21.15 5.77
C SER A 235 -7.41 -22.51 5.99
N HIS A 236 -7.51 -23.39 4.99
CA HIS A 236 -6.81 -24.68 4.96
C HIS A 236 -5.45 -24.59 4.26
N TYR A 237 -5.01 -23.37 3.90
CA TYR A 237 -3.81 -23.12 3.09
C TYR A 237 -2.57 -23.89 3.55
N ASP A 238 -2.28 -23.90 4.86
CA ASP A 238 -1.12 -24.58 5.42
C ASP A 238 -1.18 -26.10 5.21
N THR A 239 -2.33 -26.70 5.51
CA THR A 239 -2.58 -28.13 5.33
C THR A 239 -2.58 -28.51 3.86
N ASP A 240 -3.18 -27.69 3.00
CA ASP A 240 -3.26 -27.93 1.56
C ASP A 240 -1.87 -27.84 0.90
N LEU A 241 -1.05 -26.88 1.30
CA LEU A 241 0.31 -26.73 0.80
C LEU A 241 1.19 -27.90 1.25
N HIS A 242 1.11 -28.30 2.52
CA HIS A 242 1.87 -29.45 3.04
C HIS A 242 1.45 -30.76 2.35
N ASN A 243 0.15 -30.96 2.15
CA ASN A 243 -0.38 -32.12 1.44
C ASN A 243 0.09 -32.19 -0.02
N LEU A 244 0.41 -31.06 -0.66
CA LEU A 244 0.94 -31.05 -2.02
C LEU A 244 2.29 -31.79 -2.11
N LEU A 245 3.17 -31.63 -1.11
CA LEU A 245 4.44 -32.36 -1.03
C LEU A 245 4.21 -33.84 -0.69
N CYS A 246 3.35 -34.13 0.30
CA CYS A 246 3.13 -35.50 0.79
C CYS A 246 2.36 -36.40 -0.20
N CYS A 247 1.45 -35.82 -0.99
CA CYS A 247 0.66 -36.57 -1.97
C CYS A 247 1.25 -36.52 -3.39
N CYS A 248 2.32 -35.75 -3.60
CA CYS A 248 3.00 -35.55 -4.90
C CYS A 248 2.06 -35.21 -6.07
N GLN A 249 0.87 -34.66 -5.80
CA GLN A 249 -0.12 -34.42 -6.83
C GLN A 249 0.35 -33.29 -7.74
N CYS A 250 0.47 -33.57 -9.04
CA CYS A 250 0.95 -32.61 -10.05
C CYS A 250 2.41 -32.19 -9.88
N ALA A 251 3.25 -33.02 -9.22
CA ALA A 251 4.68 -32.79 -9.20
C ALA A 251 5.25 -32.73 -10.62
N ASP A 252 6.00 -31.67 -10.90
CA ASP A 252 6.60 -31.40 -12.21
C ASP A 252 8.13 -31.36 -12.15
N VAL A 253 8.70 -31.75 -11.01
CA VAL A 253 10.12 -31.95 -10.74
C VAL A 253 10.31 -33.21 -9.92
N ALA A 254 11.32 -34.00 -10.25
CA ALA A 254 11.78 -35.14 -9.48
C ALA A 254 13.29 -35.02 -9.27
N PHE A 255 13.72 -35.00 -8.00
CA PHE A 255 15.13 -34.99 -7.63
C PHE A 255 15.64 -36.41 -7.45
N TYR A 256 16.81 -36.70 -8.01
CA TYR A 256 17.48 -37.98 -7.96
C TYR A 256 18.86 -37.83 -7.31
N ALA A 257 19.24 -38.77 -6.45
CA ALA A 257 20.64 -38.96 -6.11
C ALA A 257 21.46 -39.39 -7.34
N GLU A 258 22.78 -39.23 -7.27
CA GLU A 258 23.70 -39.62 -8.35
C GLU A 258 23.64 -41.13 -8.67
N ASP A 259 23.24 -41.96 -7.69
CA ASP A 259 23.00 -43.39 -7.86
C ASP A 259 21.57 -43.74 -8.34
N LEU A 260 20.77 -42.72 -8.67
CA LEU A 260 19.37 -42.81 -9.11
C LEU A 260 18.42 -43.48 -8.11
N SER A 261 18.81 -43.64 -6.85
CA SER A 261 18.07 -44.45 -5.87
C SER A 261 16.94 -43.70 -5.14
N THR A 262 17.14 -42.43 -4.81
CA THR A 262 16.18 -41.61 -4.05
C THR A 262 15.47 -40.64 -4.96
N VAL A 263 14.13 -40.71 -4.97
CA VAL A 263 13.26 -39.78 -5.70
C VAL A 263 12.55 -38.88 -4.70
N VAL A 264 12.76 -37.57 -4.80
CA VAL A 264 11.94 -36.59 -4.09
C VAL A 264 11.22 -35.70 -5.09
N GLU A 265 9.89 -35.75 -5.07
CA GLU A 265 9.04 -35.01 -6.00
C GLU A 265 8.69 -33.62 -5.46
N ALA A 266 8.60 -32.65 -6.36
CA ALA A 266 8.37 -31.26 -6.01
C ALA A 266 7.72 -30.47 -7.16
N HIS A 267 7.42 -29.20 -6.88
CA HIS A 267 6.70 -28.30 -7.76
C HIS A 267 7.55 -27.08 -8.13
N LYS A 268 7.78 -26.85 -9.43
CA LYS A 268 8.58 -25.70 -9.94
C LYS A 268 8.07 -24.38 -9.42
N VAL A 269 6.75 -24.21 -9.33
CA VAL A 269 6.13 -22.95 -8.90
C VAL A 269 6.54 -22.60 -7.47
N ILE A 270 6.58 -23.61 -6.57
CA ILE A 270 6.98 -23.43 -5.17
C ILE A 270 8.48 -23.19 -5.10
N LEU A 271 9.28 -24.01 -5.77
CA LEU A 271 10.74 -23.89 -5.79
C LEU A 271 11.22 -22.53 -6.35
N CYS A 272 10.63 -22.08 -7.46
CA CYS A 272 10.95 -20.78 -8.07
C CYS A 272 10.51 -19.60 -7.19
N ALA A 273 9.44 -19.75 -6.40
CA ALA A 273 8.99 -18.70 -5.49
C ALA A 273 9.98 -18.49 -4.33
N VAL A 274 10.64 -19.55 -3.87
CA VAL A 274 11.53 -19.48 -2.70
C VAL A 274 13.00 -19.21 -3.03
N SER A 275 13.48 -19.50 -4.25
CA SER A 275 14.89 -19.26 -4.59
C SER A 275 15.16 -18.95 -6.06
N HIS A 276 16.04 -17.97 -6.26
CA HIS A 276 16.62 -17.64 -7.56
C HIS A 276 17.45 -18.77 -8.16
N LEU A 277 17.99 -19.67 -7.33
CA LEU A 277 18.69 -20.86 -7.78
C LEU A 277 17.75 -21.76 -8.60
N PHE A 278 16.53 -21.99 -8.12
CA PHE A 278 15.57 -22.83 -8.83
C PHE A 278 15.00 -22.14 -10.07
N MET A 279 14.85 -20.80 -10.04
CA MET A 279 14.50 -20.03 -11.24
C MET A 279 15.55 -20.18 -12.34
N LEU A 280 16.84 -20.24 -12.00
CA LEU A 280 17.90 -20.55 -12.95
C LEU A 280 17.84 -22.00 -13.42
N LEU A 281 17.70 -22.94 -12.48
CA LEU A 281 17.68 -24.38 -12.76
C LEU A 281 16.58 -24.75 -13.76
N PHE A 282 15.40 -24.15 -13.62
CA PHE A 282 14.24 -24.39 -14.50
C PHE A 282 14.14 -23.41 -15.67
N LYS A 283 15.20 -22.64 -15.96
CA LYS A 283 15.28 -21.70 -17.09
C LYS A 283 14.16 -20.63 -17.08
N VAL A 284 13.65 -20.29 -15.91
CA VAL A 284 12.68 -19.19 -15.72
C VAL A 284 13.39 -17.84 -15.79
N LYS A 285 14.62 -17.75 -15.27
CA LYS A 285 15.50 -16.60 -15.40
C LYS A 285 16.76 -16.96 -16.18
N SER A 286 17.28 -15.99 -16.93
CA SER A 286 18.56 -16.16 -17.60
C SER A 286 19.73 -15.94 -16.62
N PRO A 287 20.90 -16.55 -16.87
CA PRO A 287 22.11 -16.28 -16.08
C PRO A 287 22.50 -14.80 -16.05
N ALA A 288 22.17 -14.04 -17.10
CA ALA A 288 22.45 -12.61 -17.18
C ALA A 288 21.61 -11.76 -16.21
N ASP A 289 20.46 -12.28 -15.77
CA ASP A 289 19.54 -11.58 -14.87
C ASP A 289 19.91 -11.74 -13.38
N ILE A 290 20.93 -12.55 -13.08
CA ILE A 290 21.35 -12.87 -11.72
C ILE A 290 22.60 -12.06 -11.37
N ARG A 291 22.47 -11.18 -10.37
CA ARG A 291 23.57 -10.31 -9.92
C ARG A 291 24.61 -11.02 -9.05
N ASP A 292 24.25 -12.16 -8.47
CA ASP A 292 25.09 -12.91 -7.54
C ASP A 292 25.71 -14.13 -8.22
N ALA A 293 27.03 -14.07 -8.43
CA ALA A 293 27.79 -15.16 -9.06
C ALA A 293 27.80 -16.44 -8.21
N SER A 294 27.62 -16.35 -6.89
CA SER A 294 27.58 -17.53 -6.02
C SER A 294 26.39 -18.43 -6.34
N ILE A 295 25.22 -17.85 -6.64
CA ILE A 295 24.00 -18.60 -6.99
C ILE A 295 24.20 -19.41 -8.27
N LEU A 296 24.89 -18.82 -9.27
CA LEU A 296 25.22 -19.50 -10.52
C LEU A 296 26.15 -20.69 -10.27
N CYS A 297 27.21 -20.48 -9.49
CA CYS A 297 28.15 -21.54 -9.13
C CYS A 297 27.43 -22.66 -8.36
N THR A 298 26.61 -22.33 -7.37
CA THR A 298 25.87 -23.30 -6.56
C THR A 298 24.86 -24.10 -7.38
N ALA A 299 24.14 -23.47 -8.31
CA ALA A 299 23.20 -24.16 -9.19
C ALA A 299 23.90 -25.22 -10.04
N GLN A 300 25.07 -24.89 -10.60
CA GLN A 300 25.86 -25.79 -11.44
C GLN A 300 26.59 -26.87 -10.64
N SER A 301 27.04 -26.54 -9.43
CA SER A 301 27.79 -27.46 -8.56
C SER A 301 26.90 -28.49 -7.88
N LEU A 302 25.67 -28.12 -7.51
CA LEU A 302 24.76 -29.00 -6.77
C LEU A 302 23.83 -29.80 -7.67
N PHE A 303 23.45 -29.26 -8.85
CA PHE A 303 22.39 -29.86 -9.65
C PHE A 303 22.81 -30.12 -11.11
N THR A 304 22.17 -31.11 -11.73
CA THR A 304 22.18 -31.29 -13.19
C THR A 304 20.78 -31.69 -13.64
N VAL A 305 20.26 -30.97 -14.63
CA VAL A 305 18.93 -31.23 -15.17
C VAL A 305 19.10 -32.17 -16.35
N GLU A 306 18.52 -33.37 -16.25
CA GLU A 306 18.45 -34.28 -17.39
C GLU A 306 17.31 -33.85 -18.30
N MET A 307 17.66 -33.53 -19.54
CA MET A 307 16.69 -33.19 -20.57
C MET A 307 16.42 -34.47 -21.39
N GLU A 308 15.24 -35.09 -21.21
CA GLU A 308 14.81 -36.18 -22.08
C GLU A 308 14.51 -35.65 -23.50
N ASP A 309 15.54 -35.58 -24.33
CA ASP A 309 15.41 -35.45 -25.78
C ASP A 309 15.19 -36.84 -26.39
N ALA A 310 13.96 -37.38 -26.34
CA ALA A 310 13.45 -38.39 -27.27
C ALA A 310 11.99 -38.76 -26.99
N VAL A 311 11.03 -37.95 -27.48
CA VAL A 311 9.63 -38.40 -27.57
C VAL A 311 9.47 -39.23 -28.85
N LEU A 312 9.46 -40.55 -28.73
CA LEU A 312 8.94 -41.43 -29.79
C LEU A 312 7.42 -41.17 -29.98
N PRO A 313 6.91 -41.08 -31.21
CA PRO A 313 5.49 -40.83 -31.44
C PRO A 313 4.65 -42.09 -31.18
N LEU A 314 3.71 -42.04 -30.22
CA LEU A 314 2.65 -43.03 -30.01
C LEU A 314 1.26 -42.41 -30.32
N PRO A 315 0.23 -43.22 -30.65
CA PRO A 315 -1.02 -42.77 -31.24
C PRO A 315 -1.86 -41.89 -30.30
N HIS A 316 -2.64 -41.03 -30.93
CA HIS A 316 -3.35 -39.89 -30.35
C HIS A 316 -4.49 -40.30 -29.41
N GLY A 317 -4.64 -39.60 -28.27
CA GLY A 317 -5.88 -39.59 -27.50
C GLY A 317 -5.77 -39.47 -25.98
N ILE A 318 -4.59 -39.61 -25.38
CA ILE A 318 -4.41 -39.49 -23.92
C ILE A 318 -3.74 -38.13 -23.62
N PRO A 319 -4.27 -37.31 -22.68
CA PRO A 319 -3.59 -36.10 -22.23
C PRO A 319 -2.18 -36.45 -21.77
N ARG A 320 -1.18 -35.74 -22.28
CA ARG A 320 0.22 -35.93 -21.88
C ARG A 320 0.34 -35.60 -20.38
N CYS A 321 0.54 -36.59 -19.52
CA CYS A 321 1.30 -36.35 -18.29
C CYS A 321 2.72 -36.04 -18.76
N VAL A 322 3.09 -34.75 -18.77
CA VAL A 322 4.48 -34.35 -19.00
C VAL A 322 5.28 -34.98 -17.86
N PRO A 323 6.28 -35.82 -18.15
CA PRO A 323 7.08 -36.41 -17.09
C PRO A 323 7.76 -35.28 -16.28
N PRO A 324 7.87 -35.43 -14.96
CA PRO A 324 8.52 -34.43 -14.13
C PRO A 324 9.96 -34.22 -14.60
N VAL A 325 10.42 -32.97 -14.53
CA VAL A 325 11.80 -32.63 -14.88
C VAL A 325 12.73 -33.34 -13.90
N ARG A 326 13.63 -34.18 -14.44
CA ARG A 326 14.60 -34.90 -13.63
C ARG A 326 15.77 -34.01 -13.27
N VAL A 327 16.06 -33.92 -11.99
CA VAL A 327 17.16 -33.14 -11.44
C VAL A 327 18.06 -34.06 -10.64
N LEU A 328 19.27 -34.29 -11.13
CA LEU A 328 20.32 -34.99 -10.40
C LEU A 328 20.94 -34.07 -9.36
N VAL A 329 21.08 -34.58 -8.14
CA VAL A 329 21.71 -33.93 -7.00
C VAL A 329 23.10 -34.52 -6.83
N LYS A 330 24.13 -33.70 -7.06
CA LYS A 330 25.54 -34.13 -7.07
C LYS A 330 26.12 -34.31 -5.66
N ASP A 331 25.62 -33.53 -4.71
CA ASP A 331 26.14 -33.56 -3.34
C ASP A 331 25.32 -34.52 -2.47
N SER A 332 25.96 -35.58 -1.98
CA SER A 332 25.28 -36.64 -1.23
C SER A 332 24.77 -36.19 0.13
N VAL A 333 25.48 -35.25 0.78
CA VAL A 333 25.06 -34.66 2.06
C VAL A 333 23.80 -33.83 1.86
N PHE A 334 23.80 -32.96 0.86
CA PHE A 334 22.65 -32.16 0.48
C PHE A 334 21.46 -33.03 0.06
N CYS A 335 21.70 -34.10 -0.71
CA CYS A 335 20.68 -35.06 -1.11
C CYS A 335 20.00 -35.70 0.12
N SER A 336 20.77 -36.05 1.16
CA SER A 336 20.22 -36.62 2.40
C SER A 336 19.34 -35.64 3.18
N CYS A 337 19.60 -34.33 3.08
CA CYS A 337 18.80 -33.29 3.74
C CYS A 337 17.68 -32.72 2.84
N LEU A 338 17.60 -33.13 1.58
CA LEU A 338 16.73 -32.49 0.59
C LEU A 338 15.26 -32.60 0.97
N LEU A 339 14.84 -33.75 1.49
CA LEU A 339 13.47 -33.97 1.93
C LEU A 339 13.09 -33.03 3.09
N ASP A 340 13.98 -32.86 4.06
CA ASP A 340 13.76 -31.95 5.20
C ASP A 340 13.71 -30.49 4.75
N ILE A 341 14.58 -30.11 3.79
CA ILE A 341 14.58 -28.78 3.17
C ILE A 341 13.27 -28.53 2.44
N LEU A 342 12.75 -29.51 1.70
CA LEU A 342 11.46 -29.40 1.02
C LEU A 342 10.31 -29.35 2.02
N HIS A 343 10.34 -30.13 3.08
CA HIS A 343 9.35 -30.00 4.15
C HIS A 343 9.32 -28.59 4.73
N PHE A 344 10.49 -28.01 5.03
CA PHE A 344 10.61 -26.62 5.49
C PHE A 344 10.00 -25.63 4.49
N ILE A 345 10.33 -25.76 3.20
CA ILE A 345 9.80 -24.89 2.13
C ILE A 345 8.26 -24.95 2.04
N TYR A 346 7.65 -26.13 2.25
CA TYR A 346 6.22 -26.33 2.09
C TYR A 346 5.42 -26.06 3.38
N SER A 347 6.09 -26.00 4.54
CA SER A 347 5.46 -25.65 5.82
C SER A 347 5.57 -24.16 6.18
N GLY A 348 6.46 -23.40 5.51
CA GLY A 348 6.67 -21.97 5.76
C GLY A 348 7.69 -21.69 6.86
#